data_AF-A0A522BWN5-F1
#
_entry.id   AF-A0A522BWN5-F1
#
_cell.length_a   1.000
_cell.length_b   1.000
_cell.length_c   1.000
_cell.angle_alpha   90.00
_cell.angle_beta   90.00
_cell.angle_gamma   90.00
#
_symmetry.space_group_name_H-M   'P 1'
#
loop_
_entity.id
_entity.type
_entity.pdbx_description
1 polymer ?
#
loop_
_entity_poly.entity_id
_entity_poly.type
_entity_poly.pdbx_seq_one_letter_code
_entity_poly.pdbx_strand_id
1 'polypeptide(L)'
;MASLATIFGSGAMTNSIREIEGMEVIFIIGSNTKETHPVIANRMLKAIRNGARMIVADPRRVPLVRFSEIFLRLRPGTDVALINGIAHVIVKEGLNNKEFVIARTDGFDKWKESIESFTPEYASKITGIPKEEIIKAARLYGGSRKAGIFFTLGITQHTHGTDNVNAIANLALLTGNIGREHTGINPLRGQNNVQGACDAGCLPNV
;
A
#
# COMPACT_ATOMS: atom_id res chain seq x y z
N MET A 1 14.34 -9.96 -10.56
CA MET A 1 14.12 -10.14 -9.11
C MET A 1 12.81 -9.45 -8.73
N ALA A 2 12.08 -9.91 -7.71
CA ALA A 2 10.83 -9.26 -7.28
C ALA A 2 11.12 -7.97 -6.50
N SER A 3 10.36 -6.89 -6.77
CA SER A 3 10.58 -5.55 -6.18
C SER A 3 10.69 -5.54 -4.64
N LEU A 4 9.82 -6.26 -3.93
CA LEU A 4 9.89 -6.34 -2.47
C LEU A 4 11.18 -7.03 -1.99
N ALA A 5 11.70 -8.02 -2.73
CA ALA A 5 12.95 -8.69 -2.37
C ALA A 5 14.17 -7.77 -2.53
N THR A 6 14.16 -6.85 -3.50
CA THR A 6 15.22 -5.84 -3.64
C THR A 6 15.19 -4.75 -2.58
N ILE A 7 14.06 -4.53 -1.89
CA ILE A 7 13.91 -3.47 -0.88
C ILE A 7 13.97 -4.01 0.56
N PHE A 8 13.38 -5.18 0.80
CA PHE A 8 13.24 -5.78 2.13
C PHE A 8 13.98 -7.12 2.31
N GLY A 9 14.68 -7.62 1.28
CA GLY A 9 15.29 -8.94 1.28
C GLY A 9 14.31 -10.12 1.13
N SER A 10 13.00 -9.87 1.10
CA SER A 10 11.96 -10.90 0.92
C SER A 10 10.80 -10.42 0.06
N GLY A 11 10.23 -11.35 -0.73
CA GLY A 11 9.03 -11.13 -1.54
C GLY A 11 7.71 -11.57 -0.89
N ALA A 12 7.74 -12.03 0.37
CA ALA A 12 6.55 -12.48 1.09
C ALA A 12 5.67 -11.31 1.56
N MET A 13 4.50 -11.62 2.14
CA MET A 13 3.79 -10.65 2.99
C MET A 13 4.66 -10.33 4.22
N THR A 14 4.80 -9.06 4.58
CA THR A 14 5.67 -8.66 5.71
C THR A 14 5.08 -8.99 7.07
N ASN A 15 3.75 -9.21 7.14
CA ASN A 15 2.99 -9.41 8.37
C ASN A 15 1.98 -10.55 8.21
N SER A 16 1.53 -11.12 9.33
CA SER A 16 0.59 -12.24 9.38
C SER A 16 -0.85 -11.82 9.11
N ILE A 17 -1.63 -12.70 8.46
CA ILE A 17 -3.08 -12.54 8.25
C ILE A 17 -3.84 -12.33 9.57
N ARG A 18 -3.32 -12.81 10.70
CA ARG A 18 -3.94 -12.59 12.03
C ARG A 18 -3.85 -11.14 12.49
N GLU A 19 -2.80 -10.41 12.10
CA GLU A 19 -2.54 -9.05 12.55
C GLU A 19 -3.49 -8.01 11.93
N ILE A 20 -4.17 -8.35 10.84
CA ILE A 20 -5.13 -7.47 10.16
C ILE A 20 -6.19 -6.92 11.14
N GLU A 21 -6.60 -7.71 12.13
CA GLU A 21 -7.66 -7.37 13.08
C GLU A 21 -7.28 -6.28 14.09
N GLY A 22 -5.99 -5.96 14.24
CA GLY A 22 -5.46 -4.93 15.14
C GLY A 22 -4.86 -3.71 14.43
N MET A 23 -5.06 -3.60 13.12
CA MET A 23 -4.67 -2.41 12.34
C MET A 23 -5.59 -1.23 12.64
N GLU A 24 -5.04 -0.02 12.63
CA GLU A 24 -5.78 1.24 12.68
C GLU A 24 -6.25 1.66 11.27
N VAL A 25 -5.40 1.46 10.27
CA VAL A 25 -5.67 1.83 8.87
C VAL A 25 -5.39 0.66 7.92
N ILE A 26 -6.38 0.34 7.10
CA ILE A 26 -6.29 -0.69 6.06
C ILE A 26 -6.37 0.01 4.70
N PHE A 27 -5.25 0.06 3.98
CA PHE A 27 -5.19 0.65 2.64
C PHE A 27 -5.16 -0.47 1.59
N ILE A 28 -6.26 -0.65 0.86
CA ILE A 28 -6.37 -1.62 -0.23
C ILE A 28 -6.14 -0.89 -1.55
N ILE A 29 -5.21 -1.36 -2.37
CA ILE A 29 -4.99 -0.84 -3.73
C ILE A 29 -4.85 -1.99 -4.73
N GLY A 30 -5.55 -1.91 -5.87
CA GLY A 30 -5.47 -2.93 -6.93
C GLY A 30 -5.86 -4.35 -6.47
N SER A 31 -6.82 -4.47 -5.55
CA SER A 31 -7.30 -5.78 -5.05
C SER A 31 -8.80 -5.79 -4.79
N ASN A 32 -9.52 -6.73 -5.41
CA ASN A 32 -10.90 -7.06 -5.04
C ASN A 32 -10.91 -8.13 -3.92
N THR A 33 -10.40 -7.75 -2.74
CA THR A 33 -10.09 -8.70 -1.65
C THR A 33 -11.32 -9.48 -1.16
N LYS A 34 -12.53 -8.92 -1.24
CA LYS A 34 -13.74 -9.62 -0.75
C LYS A 34 -14.22 -10.76 -1.64
N GLU A 35 -14.01 -10.66 -2.95
CA GLU A 35 -14.31 -11.76 -3.89
C GLU A 35 -13.15 -12.76 -3.97
N THR A 36 -11.91 -12.27 -3.99
CA THR A 36 -10.72 -13.11 -4.22
C THR A 36 -10.13 -13.75 -2.97
N HIS A 37 -10.30 -13.13 -1.80
CA HIS A 37 -9.74 -13.58 -0.52
C HIS A 37 -10.77 -13.38 0.62
N PRO A 38 -11.97 -14.01 0.56
CA PRO A 38 -13.08 -13.69 1.46
C PRO A 38 -12.76 -13.84 2.95
N VAL A 39 -11.89 -14.79 3.33
CA VAL A 39 -11.42 -14.95 4.72
C VAL A 39 -10.58 -13.75 5.19
N ILE A 40 -9.73 -13.20 4.32
CA ILE A 40 -8.93 -12.00 4.60
C ILE A 40 -9.86 -10.79 4.72
N ALA A 41 -10.82 -10.64 3.79
CA ALA A 41 -11.81 -9.58 3.86
C ALA A 41 -12.67 -9.64 5.14
N ASN A 42 -13.02 -10.84 5.63
CA ASN A 42 -13.73 -10.99 6.90
C ASN A 42 -12.92 -10.48 8.10
N ARG A 43 -11.58 -10.66 8.10
CA ARG A 43 -10.68 -10.09 9.12
C ARG A 43 -10.58 -8.56 9.00
N MET A 44 -10.44 -8.04 7.79
CA MET A 44 -10.51 -6.59 7.54
C MET A 44 -11.82 -5.99 8.08
N LEU A 45 -12.97 -6.60 7.74
CA LEU A 45 -14.29 -6.17 8.24
C LEU A 45 -14.47 -6.35 9.75
N LYS A 46 -13.65 -7.17 10.43
CA LYS A 46 -13.61 -7.25 11.90
C LYS A 46 -12.78 -6.10 12.47
N ALA A 47 -11.65 -5.75 11.85
CA ALA A 47 -10.89 -4.54 12.20
C ALA A 47 -11.76 -3.27 12.09
N ILE A 48 -12.53 -3.11 10.99
CA ILE A 48 -13.43 -1.95 10.83
C ILE A 48 -14.50 -1.91 11.94
N ARG A 49 -15.05 -3.06 12.35
CA ARG A 49 -15.97 -3.14 13.50
C ARG A 49 -15.31 -2.78 14.84
N ASN A 50 -13.99 -2.91 14.94
CA ASN A 50 -13.19 -2.51 16.09
C ASN A 50 -12.70 -1.05 16.01
N GLY A 51 -13.13 -0.27 15.01
CA GLY A 51 -12.76 1.14 14.84
C GLY A 51 -11.64 1.43 13.84
N ALA A 52 -11.12 0.41 13.14
CA ALA A 52 -10.16 0.63 12.05
C ALA A 52 -10.80 1.37 10.86
N ARG A 53 -10.00 2.10 10.10
CA ARG A 53 -10.44 2.97 8.99
C ARG A 53 -9.88 2.45 7.67
N MET A 54 -10.70 2.42 6.61
CA MET A 54 -10.33 1.79 5.34
C MET A 54 -10.23 2.79 4.19
N ILE A 55 -9.14 2.70 3.44
CA ILE A 55 -8.92 3.36 2.15
C ILE A 55 -9.00 2.28 1.06
N VAL A 56 -9.76 2.52 -0.01
CA VAL A 56 -9.79 1.64 -1.19
C VAL A 56 -9.43 2.44 -2.44
N ALA A 57 -8.41 2.00 -3.16
CA ALA A 57 -8.02 2.50 -4.48
C ALA A 57 -8.24 1.41 -5.54
N ASP A 58 -9.32 1.56 -6.32
CA ASP A 58 -9.65 0.71 -7.49
C ASP A 58 -10.45 1.60 -8.48
N PRO A 59 -10.24 1.49 -9.81
CA PRO A 59 -11.06 2.21 -10.80
C PRO A 59 -12.55 1.85 -10.75
N ARG A 60 -12.91 0.71 -10.14
CA ARG A 60 -14.25 0.16 -9.99
C ARG A 60 -14.71 0.23 -8.53
N ARG A 61 -16.03 0.26 -8.33
CA ARG A 61 -16.63 0.14 -6.99
C ARG A 61 -16.67 -1.32 -6.53
N VAL A 62 -15.52 -1.88 -6.15
CA VAL A 62 -15.44 -3.24 -5.58
C VAL A 62 -16.21 -3.35 -4.25
N PRO A 63 -16.66 -4.55 -3.81
CA PRO A 63 -17.54 -4.70 -2.64
C PRO A 63 -17.03 -4.13 -1.30
N LEU A 64 -15.72 -3.93 -1.14
CA LEU A 64 -15.15 -3.29 0.06
C LEU A 64 -15.31 -1.76 0.09
N VAL A 65 -15.60 -1.11 -1.06
CA VAL A 65 -15.90 0.34 -1.12
C VAL A 65 -17.11 0.73 -0.26
N ARG A 66 -18.04 -0.21 0.00
CA ARG A 66 -19.16 0.01 0.92
C ARG A 66 -18.72 0.23 2.38
N PHE A 67 -17.50 -0.19 2.74
CA PHE A 67 -16.95 -0.15 4.09
C PHE A 67 -15.72 0.79 4.20
N SER A 68 -15.33 1.44 3.11
CA SER A 68 -14.22 2.40 3.07
C SER A 68 -14.67 3.80 3.45
N GLU A 69 -13.86 4.50 4.25
CA GLU A 69 -14.03 5.93 4.50
C GLU A 69 -13.57 6.78 3.31
N ILE A 70 -12.58 6.29 2.56
CA ILE A 70 -12.00 6.95 1.40
C ILE A 70 -12.00 5.99 0.22
N PHE A 71 -12.62 6.40 -0.88
CA PHE A 71 -12.61 5.65 -2.14
C PHE A 71 -11.90 6.45 -3.24
N LEU A 72 -10.66 6.05 -3.50
CA LEU A 72 -9.75 6.67 -4.46
C LEU A 72 -9.98 6.04 -5.84
N ARG A 73 -10.99 6.53 -6.57
CA ARG A 73 -11.33 6.04 -7.91
C ARG A 73 -10.37 6.56 -8.99
N LEU A 74 -9.13 6.08 -8.95
CA LEU A 74 -8.09 6.41 -9.93
C LEU A 74 -8.44 5.90 -11.35
N ARG A 75 -7.90 6.58 -12.37
CA ARG A 75 -7.82 6.05 -13.73
C ARG A 75 -6.87 4.84 -13.75
N PRO A 76 -7.15 3.78 -14.53
CA PRO A 76 -6.26 2.62 -14.64
C PRO A 76 -4.82 3.02 -15.02
N GLY A 77 -3.81 2.43 -14.36
CA GLY A 77 -2.40 2.66 -14.65
C GLY A 77 -1.83 3.98 -14.11
N THR A 78 -2.53 4.65 -13.20
CA THR A 78 -2.07 5.92 -12.57
C THR A 78 -1.59 5.74 -11.13
N ASP A 79 -1.36 4.49 -10.72
CA ASP A 79 -1.06 4.06 -9.35
C ASP A 79 0.20 4.72 -8.78
N VAL A 80 1.31 4.80 -9.55
CA VAL A 80 2.54 5.53 -9.14
C VAL A 80 2.24 7.00 -8.82
N ALA A 81 1.44 7.67 -9.65
CA ALA A 81 1.10 9.09 -9.45
C ALA A 81 0.22 9.29 -8.21
N LEU A 82 -0.69 8.34 -7.91
CA LEU A 82 -1.47 8.36 -6.68
C LEU A 82 -0.58 8.18 -5.45
N ILE A 83 0.27 7.15 -5.43
CA ILE A 83 1.10 6.81 -4.27
C ILE A 83 2.15 7.90 -4.01
N ASN A 84 2.81 8.44 -5.03
CA ASN A 84 3.73 9.56 -4.88
C ASN A 84 3.01 10.85 -4.46
N GLY A 85 1.78 11.09 -4.92
CA GLY A 85 0.96 12.21 -4.45
C GLY A 85 0.58 12.12 -2.96
N ILE A 86 0.27 10.92 -2.49
CA ILE A 86 0.05 10.62 -1.07
C ILE A 86 1.36 10.84 -0.27
N ALA A 87 2.47 10.31 -0.76
CA ALA A 87 3.79 10.45 -0.12
C ALA A 87 4.26 11.91 -0.03
N HIS A 88 4.03 12.71 -1.09
CA HIS A 88 4.35 14.13 -1.13
C HIS A 88 3.67 14.88 0.03
N VAL A 89 2.36 14.68 0.23
CA VAL A 89 1.62 15.30 1.34
C VAL A 89 2.16 14.86 2.70
N ILE A 90 2.45 13.57 2.90
CA ILE A 90 3.01 13.06 4.16
C ILE A 90 4.37 13.73 4.46
N VAL A 91 5.22 13.94 3.46
CA VAL A 91 6.49 14.66 3.62
C VAL A 91 6.28 16.15 3.91
N LYS A 92 5.38 16.83 3.18
CA LYS A 92 5.12 18.27 3.35
C LYS A 92 4.47 18.61 4.69
N GLU A 93 3.57 17.75 5.19
CA GLU A 93 2.91 17.91 6.49
C GLU A 93 3.74 17.34 7.65
N GLY A 94 4.92 16.77 7.39
CA GLY A 94 5.80 16.22 8.42
C GLY A 94 5.25 14.99 9.14
N LEU A 95 4.32 14.27 8.51
CA LEU A 95 3.69 13.05 9.01
C LEU A 95 4.57 11.80 8.85
N ASN A 96 5.76 11.95 8.27
CA ASN A 96 6.71 10.86 8.09
C ASN A 96 7.41 10.46 9.41
N ASN A 97 7.77 9.19 9.53
CA ASN A 97 8.50 8.66 10.68
C ASN A 97 10.00 8.94 10.51
N LYS A 98 10.44 10.13 10.93
CA LYS A 98 11.81 10.62 10.72
C LYS A 98 12.86 9.70 11.34
N GLU A 99 12.60 9.22 12.55
CA GLU A 99 13.51 8.34 13.30
C GLU A 99 13.69 6.99 12.57
N PHE A 100 12.59 6.40 12.07
CA PHE A 100 12.65 5.19 11.27
C PHE A 100 13.37 5.41 9.94
N VAL A 101 13.04 6.48 9.21
CA VAL A 101 13.67 6.82 7.93
C VAL A 101 15.19 6.95 8.10
N ILE A 102 15.65 7.70 9.09
CA ILE A 102 17.09 7.90 9.37
C ILE A 102 17.78 6.58 9.77
N ALA A 103 17.12 5.74 10.59
CA ALA A 103 17.75 4.54 11.16
C ALA A 103 17.62 3.27 10.31
N ARG A 104 16.70 3.21 9.34
CA ARG A 104 16.29 1.98 8.65
C ARG A 104 16.15 2.10 7.13
N THR A 105 16.46 3.25 6.54
CA THR A 105 16.35 3.46 5.08
C THR A 105 17.59 4.16 4.52
N ASP A 106 17.82 4.01 3.22
CA ASP A 106 18.76 4.81 2.45
C ASP A 106 18.02 5.62 1.37
N GLY A 107 18.75 6.47 0.64
CA GLY A 107 18.23 7.18 -0.54
C GLY A 107 17.13 8.23 -0.29
N PHE A 108 16.69 8.44 0.96
CA PHE A 108 15.52 9.27 1.29
C PHE A 108 15.53 10.65 0.65
N ASP A 109 16.63 11.41 0.72
CA ASP A 109 16.66 12.77 0.19
C ASP A 109 16.52 12.82 -1.34
N LYS A 110 17.16 11.89 -2.06
CA LYS A 110 17.02 11.76 -3.53
C LYS A 110 15.60 11.34 -3.93
N TRP A 111 14.99 10.44 -3.16
CA TRP A 111 13.61 10.03 -3.41
C TRP A 111 12.61 11.14 -3.06
N LYS A 112 12.86 11.89 -1.98
CA LYS A 112 12.06 13.07 -1.60
C LYS A 112 12.10 14.14 -2.69
N GLU A 113 13.27 14.40 -3.26
CA GLU A 113 13.42 15.29 -4.42
C GLU A 113 12.63 14.78 -5.63
N SER A 114 12.68 13.47 -5.93
CA SER A 114 11.96 12.90 -7.08
C SER A 114 10.42 12.94 -6.94
N ILE A 115 9.88 13.02 -5.72
CA ILE A 115 8.43 13.20 -5.48
C ILE A 115 8.00 14.66 -5.27
N GLU A 116 8.92 15.63 -5.32
CA GLU A 116 8.61 17.06 -5.09
C GLU A 116 7.61 17.61 -6.12
N SER A 117 7.64 17.11 -7.37
CA SER A 117 6.70 17.48 -8.43
C SER A 117 5.31 16.83 -8.30
N PHE A 118 5.16 15.80 -7.47
CA PHE A 118 3.90 15.07 -7.29
C PHE A 118 2.97 15.76 -6.28
N THR A 119 2.70 17.05 -6.50
CA THR A 119 1.72 17.79 -5.71
C THR A 119 0.31 17.16 -5.80
N PRO A 120 -0.59 17.40 -4.84
CA PRO A 120 -1.98 16.95 -4.92
C PRO A 120 -2.67 17.37 -6.22
N GLU A 121 -2.39 18.57 -6.73
CA GLU A 121 -2.86 19.08 -8.02
C GLU A 121 -2.34 18.25 -9.21
N TYR A 122 -1.04 17.93 -9.22
CA TYR A 122 -0.43 17.12 -10.29
C TYR A 122 -0.96 15.68 -10.27
N ALA A 123 -0.97 15.05 -9.10
CA ALA A 123 -1.52 13.71 -8.90
C ALA A 123 -3.02 13.66 -9.24
N SER A 124 -3.80 14.69 -8.88
CA SER A 124 -5.22 14.81 -9.24
C SER A 124 -5.42 14.87 -10.76
N LYS A 125 -4.63 15.68 -11.47
CA LYS A 125 -4.70 15.79 -12.95
C LYS A 125 -4.49 14.44 -13.64
N ILE A 126 -3.52 13.65 -13.19
CA ILE A 126 -3.21 12.34 -13.76
C ILE A 126 -4.26 11.30 -13.35
N THR A 127 -4.48 11.12 -12.05
CA THR A 127 -5.33 10.05 -11.51
C THR A 127 -6.82 10.28 -11.72
N GLY A 128 -7.26 11.53 -11.89
CA GLY A 128 -8.68 11.92 -11.92
C GLY A 128 -9.35 11.95 -10.54
N ILE A 129 -8.60 11.73 -9.44
CA ILE A 129 -9.10 11.84 -8.07
C ILE A 129 -9.05 13.31 -7.63
N PRO A 130 -10.07 13.85 -6.92
CA PRO A 130 -9.98 15.18 -6.31
C PRO A 130 -8.79 15.30 -5.35
N LYS A 131 -8.04 16.39 -5.42
CA LYS A 131 -6.83 16.59 -4.62
C LYS A 131 -7.09 16.52 -3.10
N GLU A 132 -8.30 16.90 -2.69
CA GLU A 132 -8.79 16.85 -1.31
C GLU A 132 -8.82 15.40 -0.77
N GLU A 133 -9.24 14.44 -1.61
CA GLU A 133 -9.25 13.01 -1.23
C GLU A 133 -7.83 12.43 -1.18
N ILE A 134 -6.90 12.92 -2.02
CA ILE A 134 -5.47 12.55 -1.95
C ILE A 134 -4.86 13.05 -0.63
N ILE A 135 -5.12 14.30 -0.26
CA ILE A 135 -4.67 14.89 1.02
C ILE A 135 -5.31 14.15 2.21
N LYS A 136 -6.61 13.83 2.14
CA LYS A 136 -7.32 13.06 3.17
C LYS A 136 -6.74 11.66 3.33
N ALA A 137 -6.41 10.97 2.24
CA ALA A 137 -5.75 9.67 2.25
C ALA A 137 -4.35 9.73 2.86
N ALA A 138 -3.57 10.76 2.51
CA ALA A 138 -2.24 11.01 3.07
C ALA A 138 -2.28 11.25 4.58
N ARG A 139 -3.20 12.11 5.06
CA ARG A 139 -3.41 12.36 6.49
C ARG A 139 -3.87 11.13 7.24
N LEU A 140 -4.78 10.34 6.66
CA LEU A 140 -5.28 9.12 7.27
C LEU A 140 -4.18 8.04 7.39
N TYR A 141 -3.46 7.78 6.29
CA TYR A 141 -2.41 6.77 6.28
C TYR A 141 -1.16 7.20 7.07
N GLY A 142 -0.66 8.41 6.83
CA GLY A 142 0.53 8.95 7.49
C GLY A 142 0.34 9.30 8.97
N GLY A 143 -0.89 9.63 9.38
CA GLY A 143 -1.22 9.88 10.79
C GLY A 143 -1.35 8.61 11.64
N SER A 144 -1.43 7.43 11.04
CA SER A 144 -1.59 6.15 11.75
C SER A 144 -0.25 5.55 12.16
N ARG A 145 -0.24 4.86 13.30
CA ARG A 145 0.92 4.10 13.79
C ARG A 145 0.80 2.60 13.50
N LYS A 146 -0.37 2.12 13.05
CA LYS A 146 -0.67 0.73 12.69
C LYS A 146 -1.39 0.65 11.34
N ALA A 147 -0.69 1.02 10.26
CA ALA A 147 -1.25 1.00 8.90
C ALA A 147 -0.70 -0.17 8.07
N GLY A 148 -1.57 -0.90 7.37
CA GLY A 148 -1.20 -1.97 6.43
C GLY A 148 -1.67 -1.67 5.02
N ILE A 149 -0.79 -1.87 4.02
CA ILE A 149 -1.13 -1.79 2.59
C ILE A 149 -1.36 -3.20 2.04
N PHE A 150 -2.45 -3.40 1.30
CA PHE A 150 -2.87 -4.68 0.72
C PHE A 150 -3.08 -4.54 -0.79
N PHE A 151 -2.43 -5.40 -1.57
CA PHE A 151 -2.58 -5.41 -3.03
C PHE A 151 -2.52 -6.82 -3.62
N THR A 152 -2.94 -6.96 -4.87
CA THR A 152 -2.87 -8.22 -5.64
C THR A 152 -2.46 -7.90 -7.09
N LEU A 153 -2.91 -8.70 -8.05
CA LEU A 153 -2.57 -8.59 -9.47
C LEU A 153 -2.89 -7.22 -10.10
N GLY A 154 -3.86 -6.47 -9.55
CA GLY A 154 -4.20 -5.12 -10.01
C GLY A 154 -3.09 -4.08 -9.79
N ILE A 155 -2.02 -4.43 -9.08
CA ILE A 155 -0.79 -3.64 -8.96
C ILE A 155 0.35 -4.22 -9.83
N THR A 156 0.43 -5.54 -9.98
CA THR A 156 1.63 -6.22 -10.52
C THR A 156 1.56 -6.61 -11.98
N GLN A 157 0.37 -6.60 -12.63
CA GLN A 157 0.20 -6.98 -14.04
C GLN A 157 0.26 -5.80 -15.03
N HIS A 158 0.84 -4.67 -14.61
CA HIS A 158 1.11 -3.51 -15.46
C HIS A 158 2.51 -3.58 -16.06
N THR A 159 2.76 -2.84 -17.15
CA THR A 159 4.13 -2.57 -17.65
C THR A 159 5.00 -1.90 -16.58
N HIS A 160 4.38 -1.09 -15.72
CA HIS A 160 4.99 -0.43 -14.55
C HIS A 160 4.74 -1.19 -13.23
N GLY A 161 4.50 -2.50 -13.28
CA GLY A 161 4.19 -3.30 -12.09
C GLY A 161 5.28 -3.26 -11.02
N THR A 162 6.55 -3.21 -11.41
CA THR A 162 7.70 -3.01 -10.52
C THR A 162 7.67 -1.64 -9.85
N ASP A 163 7.39 -0.59 -10.62
CA ASP A 163 7.36 0.81 -10.14
C ASP A 163 6.22 1.02 -9.15
N ASN A 164 5.04 0.42 -9.40
CA ASN A 164 3.91 0.42 -8.48
C ASN A 164 4.28 -0.18 -7.11
N VAL A 165 4.96 -1.34 -7.11
CA VAL A 165 5.36 -2.01 -5.86
C VAL A 165 6.48 -1.24 -5.14
N ASN A 166 7.42 -0.64 -5.89
CA ASN A 166 8.43 0.26 -5.32
C ASN A 166 7.80 1.49 -4.66
N ALA A 167 6.79 2.11 -5.29
CA ALA A 167 6.08 3.25 -4.72
C ALA A 167 5.35 2.88 -3.41
N ILE A 168 4.68 1.72 -3.39
CA ILE A 168 4.03 1.16 -2.19
C ILE A 168 5.06 0.89 -1.08
N ALA A 169 6.23 0.32 -1.44
CA ALA A 169 7.33 0.08 -0.53
C ALA A 169 7.83 1.38 0.14
N ASN A 170 8.09 2.40 -0.67
CA ASN A 170 8.57 3.70 -0.19
C ASN A 170 7.54 4.40 0.69
N LEU A 171 6.24 4.26 0.43
CA LEU A 171 5.17 4.82 1.26
C LEU A 171 5.10 4.16 2.67
N ALA A 172 5.30 2.85 2.76
CA ALA A 172 5.35 2.17 4.07
C ALA A 172 6.65 2.47 4.83
N LEU A 173 7.78 2.56 4.12
CA LEU A 173 9.06 2.99 4.68
C LEU A 173 9.00 4.41 5.23
N LEU A 174 8.44 5.36 4.47
CA LEU A 174 8.24 6.76 4.88
C LEU A 174 7.52 6.89 6.23
N THR A 175 6.55 6.01 6.48
CA THR A 175 5.70 6.03 7.68
C THR A 175 6.18 5.07 8.77
N GLY A 176 7.25 4.31 8.53
CA GLY A 176 7.75 3.28 9.44
C GLY A 176 6.74 2.16 9.72
N ASN A 177 5.86 1.85 8.76
CA ASN A 177 4.86 0.79 8.82
C ASN A 177 5.43 -0.54 8.27
N ILE A 178 6.66 -0.87 8.68
CA ILE A 178 7.39 -2.10 8.34
C ILE A 178 8.11 -2.60 9.60
N GLY A 179 8.18 -3.92 9.80
CA GLY A 179 8.90 -4.54 10.92
C GLY A 179 8.22 -4.38 12.29
N ARG A 180 6.92 -4.05 12.31
CA ARG A 180 6.11 -3.90 13.54
C ARG A 180 4.78 -4.65 13.39
N GLU A 181 4.23 -5.13 14.50
CA GLU A 181 2.91 -5.78 14.51
C GLU A 181 1.81 -4.84 13.98
N HIS A 182 0.83 -5.41 13.28
CA HIS A 182 -0.32 -4.67 12.75
C HIS A 182 0.07 -3.55 11.76
N THR A 183 1.12 -3.77 10.97
CA THR A 183 1.54 -2.86 9.89
C THR A 183 1.74 -3.62 8.57
N GLY A 184 2.56 -3.09 7.66
CA GLY A 184 3.19 -3.90 6.64
C GLY A 184 2.68 -3.70 5.22
N ILE A 185 3.35 -4.41 4.32
CA ILE A 185 2.99 -4.53 2.92
C ILE A 185 2.60 -5.98 2.66
N ASN A 186 1.40 -6.14 2.13
CA ASN A 186 0.67 -7.40 2.13
C ASN A 186 0.24 -7.76 0.69
N PRO A 187 1.17 -8.22 -0.18
CA PRO A 187 0.86 -8.83 -1.46
C PRO A 187 0.05 -10.11 -1.25
N LEU A 188 -1.26 -10.04 -1.51
CA LEU A 188 -2.16 -11.17 -1.35
C LEU A 188 -1.89 -12.20 -2.46
N ARG A 189 -1.37 -13.35 -2.07
CA ARG A 189 -1.04 -14.47 -2.95
C ARG A 189 -2.32 -15.22 -3.34
N GLY A 190 -2.61 -15.30 -4.65
CA GLY A 190 -3.92 -15.77 -5.14
C GLY A 190 -4.15 -17.29 -5.12
N GLN A 191 -3.14 -18.10 -5.42
CA GLN A 191 -3.25 -19.57 -5.42
C GLN A 191 -2.86 -20.16 -4.05
N ASN A 192 -3.54 -21.23 -3.63
CA ASN A 192 -3.43 -21.79 -2.26
C ASN A 192 -1.99 -22.06 -1.79
N ASN A 193 -1.10 -22.47 -2.70
CA ASN A 193 0.29 -22.82 -2.39
C ASN A 193 1.31 -22.13 -3.33
N VAL A 194 0.99 -20.98 -3.94
CA VAL A 194 2.01 -20.26 -4.74
C VAL A 194 3.16 -19.75 -3.87
N GLN A 195 2.91 -19.48 -2.57
CA GLN A 195 3.98 -19.17 -1.63
C GLN A 195 4.89 -20.39 -1.42
N GLY A 196 4.33 -21.55 -1.04
CA GLY A 196 5.11 -22.76 -0.83
C GLY A 196 5.81 -23.29 -2.09
N ALA A 197 5.28 -23.05 -3.28
CA ALA A 197 5.97 -23.34 -4.54
C ALA A 197 7.23 -22.44 -4.73
N CYS A 198 7.15 -21.15 -4.40
CA CYS A 198 8.32 -20.28 -4.36
C CYS A 198 9.31 -20.72 -3.27
N ASP A 199 8.82 -21.07 -2.08
CA ASP A 199 9.64 -21.49 -0.94
C ASP A 199 10.37 -22.82 -1.23
N ALA A 200 9.78 -23.70 -2.05
CA ALA A 200 10.37 -24.95 -2.54
C ALA A 200 11.31 -24.77 -3.76
N GLY A 201 11.63 -23.52 -4.15
CA GLY A 201 12.55 -23.25 -5.27
C GLY A 201 11.97 -23.48 -6.66
N CYS A 202 10.64 -23.53 -6.84
CA CYS A 202 10.00 -23.75 -8.14
C CYS A 202 9.99 -22.47 -9.03
N LEU A 203 11.12 -21.75 -9.12
CA LEU A 203 11.33 -20.60 -10.00
C LEU A 203 12.68 -20.80 -10.73
N PRO A 204 12.85 -20.30 -11.98
CA PRO A 204 14.06 -20.54 -12.78
C PRO A 204 15.30 -19.75 -12.32
N ASN A 205 15.27 -19.15 -11.13
CA ASN A 205 16.24 -18.13 -10.68
C ASN A 205 16.47 -18.12 -9.15
N VAL A 206 16.16 -19.23 -8.47
CA VAL A 206 16.52 -19.50 -7.06
C VAL A 206 17.45 -20.71 -6.99
#